data_AF-A0A534XNV1-F1
#
_entry.id   AF-A0A534XNV1-F1
#
_cell.length_a   1.000
_cell.length_b   1.000
_cell.length_c   1.000
_cell.angle_alpha   90.00
_cell.angle_beta   90.00
_cell.angle_gamma   90.00
#
_symmetry.space_group_name_H-M   'P 1'
#
loop_
_entity.id
_entity.type
_entity.pdbx_description
1 polymer ?
#
loop_
_entity_poly.entity_id
_entity_poly.type
_entity_poly.pdbx_seq_one_letter_code
_entity_poly.pdbx_strand_id
1 'polypeptide(L)'
;TFGLAIVIENLLQQIYTADPRSIESGALGTASVQIGGGVTIGVLPALILIVAVILTVALQVFFDRTALGRSFRAVSDDLEAAQLMGLDHRRVYAVATGIAFALVAVAGTLHGMRTTFAAADGPSLLLYAFEAVIIGGMGSFYGTLAGGMLLGVTQDIGFRIDPGWGIWTGHVAFLAMLIFRPNGLFPRTR
;
A
#
# COMPACT_ATOMS: atom_id res chain seq x y z
N THR A 1 6.21 -7.82 -18.36
CA THR A 1 6.11 -7.23 -17.02
C THR A 1 6.90 -8.02 -15.98
N PHE A 2 6.70 -9.34 -15.84
CA PHE A 2 7.49 -10.18 -14.92
C PHE A 2 9.00 -10.22 -15.24
N GLY A 3 9.38 -10.48 -16.50
CA GLY A 3 10.80 -10.46 -16.90
C GLY A 3 11.49 -9.11 -16.68
N LEU A 4 10.77 -7.99 -16.88
CA LEU A 4 11.29 -6.66 -16.58
C LEU A 4 11.51 -6.46 -15.08
N ALA A 5 10.61 -6.99 -14.24
CA ALA A 5 10.77 -6.93 -12.78
C ALA A 5 12.04 -7.67 -12.33
N ILE A 6 12.30 -8.88 -12.88
CA ILE A 6 13.55 -9.63 -12.60
C ILE A 6 14.78 -8.83 -13.03
N VAL A 7 14.76 -8.23 -14.23
CA VAL A 7 15.87 -7.41 -14.71
C VAL A 7 16.11 -6.21 -13.78
N ILE A 8 15.06 -5.50 -13.38
CA ILE A 8 15.16 -4.37 -12.46
C ILE A 8 15.70 -4.81 -11.10
N GLU A 9 15.20 -5.90 -10.55
CA GLU A 9 15.65 -6.44 -9.26
C GLU A 9 17.14 -6.78 -9.28
N ASN A 10 17.60 -7.50 -10.31
CA ASN A 10 19.01 -7.86 -10.45
C ASN A 10 19.91 -6.64 -10.68
N LEU A 11 19.44 -5.65 -11.46
CA LEU A 11 20.16 -4.38 -11.62
C LEU A 11 20.28 -3.63 -10.29
N LEU A 12 19.22 -3.58 -9.50
CA LEU A 12 19.24 -2.96 -8.17
C LEU A 12 20.19 -3.71 -7.22
N GLN A 13 20.19 -5.05 -7.23
CA GLN A 13 21.15 -5.84 -6.44
C GLN A 13 22.60 -5.60 -6.89
N GLN A 14 22.84 -5.44 -8.20
CA GLN A 14 24.18 -5.17 -8.70
C GLN A 14 24.68 -3.77 -8.28
N ILE A 15 23.80 -2.77 -8.25
CA ILE A 15 24.14 -1.39 -7.88
C ILE A 15 24.22 -1.22 -6.36
N TYR A 16 23.28 -1.78 -5.61
CA TYR A 16 23.08 -1.53 -4.18
C TYR A 16 23.45 -2.71 -3.27
N THR A 17 23.90 -3.83 -3.83
CA THR A 17 24.17 -5.10 -3.12
C THR A 17 22.87 -5.76 -2.60
N ALA A 18 22.96 -7.02 -2.17
CA ALA A 18 21.84 -7.75 -1.57
C ALA A 18 21.67 -7.47 -0.06
N ASP A 19 22.56 -6.67 0.53
CA ASP A 19 22.53 -6.37 1.97
C ASP A 19 21.33 -5.50 2.34
N PRO A 20 20.60 -5.83 3.43
CA PRO A 20 19.54 -4.99 3.94
C PRO A 20 20.06 -3.61 4.36
N ARG A 21 19.34 -2.56 3.97
CA ARG A 21 19.64 -1.16 4.32
C ARG A 21 18.40 -0.48 4.90
N SER A 22 18.59 0.61 5.63
CA SER A 22 17.50 1.47 6.12
C SER A 22 17.81 2.93 5.84
N ILE A 23 16.77 3.75 5.75
CA ILE A 23 16.90 5.21 5.68
C ILE A 23 17.04 5.72 7.13
N GLU A 24 18.13 6.42 7.42
CA GLU A 24 18.33 7.02 8.74
C GLU A 24 17.24 8.05 9.05
N SER A 25 16.34 7.71 9.97
CA SER A 25 15.25 8.57 10.42
C SER A 25 15.64 9.46 11.62
N GLY A 26 16.88 9.34 12.10
CA GLY A 26 17.42 10.12 13.21
C GLY A 26 16.56 10.01 14.47
N ALA A 27 16.34 11.14 15.15
CA ALA A 27 15.53 11.19 16.37
C ALA A 27 14.07 10.74 16.16
N LEU A 28 13.53 10.81 14.94
CA LEU A 28 12.15 10.37 14.67
C LEU A 28 11.97 8.87 14.80
N GLY A 29 13.02 8.09 14.50
CA GLY A 29 12.99 6.62 14.58
C GLY A 29 12.87 6.10 16.00
N THR A 30 13.40 6.83 17.00
CA THR A 30 13.41 6.43 18.41
C THR A 30 12.46 7.26 19.28
N ALA A 31 11.97 8.39 18.78
CA ALA A 31 11.03 9.23 19.50
C ALA A 31 9.71 8.49 19.77
N SER A 32 9.25 8.58 21.02
CA SER A 32 7.98 8.02 21.47
C SER A 32 7.28 8.97 22.43
N VAL A 33 5.96 8.92 22.43
CA VAL A 33 5.09 9.67 23.35
C VAL A 33 4.42 8.66 24.28
N GLN A 34 4.55 8.88 25.58
CA GLN A 34 3.82 8.12 26.58
C GLN A 34 2.39 8.65 26.69
N ILE A 35 1.43 7.80 26.39
CA ILE A 35 0.02 8.05 26.67
C ILE A 35 -0.25 7.24 27.94
N GLY A 36 -0.60 7.92 29.04
CA GLY A 36 -0.62 7.34 30.39
C GLY A 36 -1.25 5.93 30.48
N GLY A 37 -0.85 5.17 31.51
CA GLY A 37 -1.23 3.74 31.63
C GLY A 37 -0.20 2.77 31.05
N GLY A 38 1.05 3.21 30.84
CA GLY A 38 2.15 2.37 30.36
C GLY A 38 2.18 2.15 28.84
N VAL A 39 1.35 2.86 28.07
CA VAL A 39 1.32 2.73 26.61
C VAL A 39 2.24 3.77 25.97
N THR A 40 3.21 3.30 25.19
CA THR A 40 4.10 4.15 24.39
C THR A 40 3.71 4.11 22.93
N ILE A 41 3.54 5.27 22.31
CA ILE A 41 3.32 5.38 20.87
C ILE A 41 4.58 5.94 20.21
N GLY A 42 5.15 5.21 19.26
CA GLY A 42 6.26 5.69 18.44
C GLY A 42 5.81 6.83 17.52
N VAL A 43 6.59 7.91 17.45
CA VAL A 43 6.28 9.10 16.64
C VAL A 43 6.29 8.75 15.15
N LEU A 44 7.28 7.99 14.68
CA LEU A 44 7.38 7.60 13.27
C LEU A 44 6.20 6.73 12.80
N PRO A 45 5.82 5.62 13.46
CA PRO A 45 4.61 4.87 13.10
C PRO A 45 3.33 5.70 13.10
N ALA A 46 3.18 6.63 14.05
CA ALA A 46 2.04 7.54 14.10
C ALA A 46 2.02 8.52 12.90
N LEU A 47 3.19 9.07 12.54
CA LEU A 47 3.33 9.92 11.36
C LEU A 47 3.00 9.15 10.07
N ILE A 48 3.51 7.92 9.93
CA ILE A 48 3.21 7.06 8.78
C ILE A 48 1.70 6.84 8.64
N LEU A 49 1.02 6.55 9.75
CA LEU A 49 -0.43 6.40 9.78
C LEU A 49 -1.14 7.70 9.35
N ILE A 50 -0.72 8.86 9.87
CA ILE A 50 -1.30 10.16 9.50
C ILE A 50 -1.13 10.42 8.00
N VAL A 51 0.08 10.20 7.46
CA VAL A 51 0.34 10.38 6.02
C VAL A 51 -0.51 9.41 5.19
N ALA A 52 -0.62 8.14 5.60
CA ALA A 52 -1.47 7.17 4.91
C ALA A 52 -2.95 7.59 4.88
N VAL A 53 -3.49 8.09 6.00
CA VAL A 53 -4.86 8.61 6.07
C VAL A 53 -5.03 9.83 5.16
N ILE A 54 -4.11 10.81 5.23
CA ILE A 54 -4.15 12.02 4.40
C ILE A 54 -4.13 11.67 2.92
N LEU A 55 -3.21 10.79 2.49
CA LEU A 55 -3.10 10.39 1.09
C LEU A 55 -4.33 9.61 0.61
N THR A 56 -4.89 8.75 1.47
CA THR A 56 -6.12 8.00 1.15
C THR A 56 -7.31 8.96 0.95
N VAL A 57 -7.50 9.91 1.87
CA VAL A 57 -8.56 10.92 1.78
C VAL A 57 -8.34 11.83 0.57
N ALA A 58 -7.11 12.29 0.34
CA ALA A 58 -6.78 13.12 -0.81
C ALA A 58 -7.06 12.40 -2.12
N LEU A 59 -6.68 11.11 -2.22
CA LEU A 59 -6.93 10.30 -3.40
C LEU A 59 -8.43 10.07 -3.62
N GLN A 60 -9.19 9.78 -2.56
CA GLN A 60 -10.64 9.64 -2.63
C GLN A 60 -11.30 10.94 -3.14
N VAL A 61 -10.97 12.08 -2.53
CA VAL A 61 -11.52 13.39 -2.93
C VAL A 61 -11.13 13.72 -4.37
N PHE A 62 -9.89 13.45 -4.75
CA PHE A 62 -9.43 13.60 -6.13
C PHE A 62 -10.26 12.75 -7.09
N PHE A 63 -10.47 11.47 -6.78
CA PHE A 63 -11.21 10.54 -7.61
C PHE A 63 -12.67 10.96 -7.76
N ASP A 64 -13.30 11.40 -6.67
CA ASP A 64 -14.72 11.73 -6.64
C ASP A 64 -15.03 13.09 -7.26
N ARG A 65 -14.20 14.11 -6.98
CA ARG A 65 -14.54 15.51 -7.26
C ARG A 65 -13.85 16.12 -8.47
N THR A 66 -12.81 15.50 -9.03
CA THR A 66 -12.07 16.10 -10.15
C THR A 66 -12.50 15.56 -11.52
N ALA A 67 -12.23 16.34 -12.57
CA ALA A 67 -12.46 15.92 -13.96
C ALA A 67 -11.59 14.71 -14.35
N LEU A 68 -10.35 14.66 -13.85
CA LEU A 68 -9.46 13.51 -14.04
C LEU A 68 -9.99 12.26 -13.32
N GLY A 69 -10.51 12.40 -12.10
CA GLY A 69 -11.17 11.29 -11.42
C GLY A 69 -12.41 10.76 -12.15
N ARG A 70 -13.15 11.63 -12.87
CA ARG A 70 -14.24 11.21 -13.75
C ARG A 70 -13.73 10.47 -15.00
N SER A 71 -12.66 10.93 -15.62
CA SER A 71 -12.09 10.22 -16.78
C SER A 71 -11.50 8.86 -16.40
N PHE A 72 -10.93 8.72 -15.20
CA PHE A 72 -10.49 7.42 -14.67
C PHE A 72 -11.65 6.42 -14.56
N ARG A 73 -12.78 6.86 -13.98
CA ARG A 73 -13.99 6.04 -13.87
C ARG A 73 -14.58 5.69 -15.24
N ALA A 74 -14.69 6.67 -16.14
CA ALA A 74 -15.21 6.43 -17.48
C ALA A 74 -14.38 5.40 -18.26
N VAL A 75 -13.04 5.53 -18.22
CA VAL A 75 -12.13 4.58 -18.89
C VAL A 75 -12.15 3.20 -18.23
N SER A 76 -12.34 3.10 -16.91
CA SER A 76 -12.46 1.81 -16.22
C SER A 76 -13.79 1.11 -16.47
N ASP A 77 -14.86 1.86 -16.72
CA ASP A 77 -16.19 1.33 -16.95
C ASP A 77 -16.35 0.83 -18.39
N ASP A 78 -16.01 1.67 -19.38
CA ASP A 78 -16.04 1.30 -20.80
C ASP A 78 -15.01 2.13 -21.60
N LEU A 79 -13.91 1.48 -21.96
CA LEU A 79 -12.82 2.11 -22.72
C LEU A 79 -13.25 2.57 -24.12
N GLU A 80 -14.10 1.80 -24.81
CA GLU A 80 -14.54 2.12 -26.17
C GLU A 80 -15.48 3.33 -26.16
N ALA A 81 -16.46 3.32 -25.26
CA ALA A 81 -17.37 4.45 -25.07
C ALA A 81 -16.60 5.72 -24.64
N ALA A 82 -15.64 5.60 -23.72
CA ALA A 82 -14.79 6.71 -23.31
C ALA A 82 -14.03 7.34 -24.49
N GLN A 83 -13.50 6.52 -25.40
CA GLN A 83 -12.81 6.99 -26.61
C GLN A 83 -13.77 7.68 -27.59
N LEU A 84 -14.99 7.17 -27.78
CA LEU A 84 -16.01 7.83 -28.60
C LEU A 84 -16.41 9.22 -28.06
N MET A 85 -16.33 9.39 -26.74
CA MET A 85 -16.54 10.69 -26.07
C MET A 85 -15.30 11.61 -26.10
N GLY A 86 -14.24 11.22 -26.82
CA GLY A 86 -13.04 12.03 -27.03
C GLY A 86 -11.97 11.91 -25.95
N LEU A 87 -12.05 10.92 -25.04
CA LEU A 87 -11.01 10.70 -24.04
C LEU A 87 -9.79 10.01 -24.64
N ASP A 88 -8.62 10.63 -24.50
CA ASP A 88 -7.33 10.00 -24.80
C ASP A 88 -6.93 9.06 -23.66
N HIS A 89 -7.33 7.80 -23.77
CA HIS A 89 -6.99 6.75 -22.81
C HIS A 89 -5.49 6.64 -22.51
N ARG A 90 -4.60 6.96 -23.45
CA ARG A 90 -3.14 6.90 -23.22
C ARG A 90 -2.70 7.94 -22.19
N ARG A 91 -3.22 9.16 -22.31
CA ARG A 91 -2.99 10.22 -21.31
C ARG A 91 -3.60 9.84 -19.97
N VAL A 92 -4.81 9.28 -19.99
CA VAL A 92 -5.50 8.83 -18.77
C VAL A 92 -4.66 7.79 -18.02
N TYR A 93 -4.19 6.75 -18.72
CA TYR A 93 -3.31 5.73 -18.14
C TYR A 93 -1.96 6.29 -17.69
N ALA A 94 -1.35 7.20 -18.44
CA ALA A 94 -0.09 7.83 -18.08
C ALA A 94 -0.21 8.63 -16.77
N VAL A 95 -1.28 9.43 -16.61
CA VAL A 95 -1.52 10.21 -15.38
C VAL A 95 -1.83 9.28 -14.22
N ALA A 96 -2.67 8.26 -14.40
CA ALA A 96 -2.97 7.28 -13.35
C ALA A 96 -1.71 6.56 -12.87
N THR A 97 -0.85 6.16 -13.81
CA THR A 97 0.45 5.52 -13.53
C THR A 97 1.40 6.48 -12.79
N GLY A 98 1.45 7.75 -13.20
CA GLY A 98 2.24 8.78 -12.51
C GLY A 98 1.81 8.99 -11.06
N ILE A 99 0.50 9.04 -10.80
CA ILE A 99 -0.04 9.13 -9.43
C ILE A 99 0.33 7.88 -8.62
N ALA A 100 0.23 6.68 -9.21
CA ALA A 100 0.62 5.45 -8.54
C ALA A 100 2.11 5.46 -8.17
N PHE A 101 3.01 5.85 -9.07
CA PHE A 101 4.45 5.97 -8.78
C PHE A 101 4.74 7.01 -7.69
N ALA A 102 4.05 8.15 -7.69
CA ALA A 102 4.20 9.14 -6.63
C ALA A 102 3.81 8.58 -5.24
N LEU A 103 2.69 7.85 -5.17
CA LEU A 103 2.26 7.21 -3.92
C LEU A 103 3.22 6.10 -3.48
N VAL A 104 3.70 5.28 -4.41
CA VAL A 104 4.70 4.23 -4.14
C VAL A 104 6.02 4.83 -3.66
N ALA A 105 6.46 5.96 -4.21
CA ALA A 105 7.68 6.64 -3.76
C ALA A 105 7.56 7.13 -2.30
N VAL A 106 6.41 7.71 -1.94
CA VAL A 106 6.14 8.12 -0.55
C VAL A 106 6.06 6.90 0.37
N ALA A 107 5.33 5.87 -0.02
CA ALA A 107 5.20 4.64 0.77
C ALA A 107 6.54 3.93 0.98
N GLY A 108 7.35 3.80 -0.09
CA GLY A 108 8.68 3.18 -0.03
C GLY A 108 9.66 3.98 0.84
N THR A 109 9.62 5.31 0.77
CA THR A 109 10.45 6.17 1.66
C THR A 109 10.06 5.96 3.12
N LEU A 110 8.77 6.02 3.43
CA LEU A 110 8.28 5.82 4.81
C LEU A 110 8.55 4.40 5.32
N HIS A 111 8.44 3.39 4.45
CA HIS A 111 8.80 2.01 4.79
C HIS A 111 10.28 1.89 5.09
N GLY A 112 11.16 2.41 4.22
CA GLY A 112 12.61 2.38 4.42
C GLY A 112 13.09 3.17 5.63
N MET A 113 12.33 4.17 6.10
CA MET A 113 12.61 4.87 7.37
C MET A 113 12.22 4.05 8.60
N ARG A 114 11.25 3.15 8.48
CA ARG A 114 10.70 2.36 9.59
C ARG A 114 11.38 0.99 9.73
N THR A 115 11.75 0.37 8.62
CA THR A 115 12.31 -0.98 8.57
C THR A 115 13.51 -1.03 7.64
N THR A 116 14.30 -2.10 7.76
CA THR A 116 15.30 -2.43 6.74
C THR A 116 14.61 -3.00 5.50
N PHE A 117 15.21 -2.77 4.34
CA PHE A 117 14.77 -3.30 3.06
C PHE A 117 15.98 -3.73 2.21
N ALA A 118 15.79 -4.73 1.39
CA ALA A 118 16.74 -5.21 0.40
C ALA A 118 16.13 -5.07 -1.02
N ALA A 119 17.00 -5.06 -2.04
CA ALA A 119 16.54 -4.97 -3.43
C ALA A 119 15.60 -6.14 -3.84
N ALA A 120 15.72 -7.29 -3.17
CA ALA A 120 14.89 -8.48 -3.40
C ALA A 120 13.49 -8.43 -2.75
N ASP A 121 13.16 -7.41 -1.95
CA ASP A 121 11.89 -7.36 -1.19
C ASP A 121 10.68 -6.94 -2.04
N GLY A 122 10.89 -6.54 -3.30
CA GLY A 122 9.81 -6.08 -4.19
C GLY A 122 8.62 -7.04 -4.30
N PRO A 123 8.83 -8.34 -4.55
CA PRO A 123 7.74 -9.31 -4.65
C PRO A 123 6.94 -9.50 -3.36
N SER A 124 7.59 -9.50 -2.18
CA SER A 124 6.90 -9.67 -0.89
C SER A 124 6.10 -8.42 -0.53
N LEU A 125 6.63 -7.22 -0.80
CA LEU A 125 5.90 -5.96 -0.63
C LEU A 125 4.67 -5.87 -1.56
N LEU A 126 4.81 -6.35 -2.80
CA LEU A 126 3.69 -6.44 -3.73
C LEU A 126 2.60 -7.37 -3.22
N LEU A 127 2.99 -8.52 -2.63
CA LEU A 127 2.05 -9.46 -2.02
C LEU A 127 1.28 -8.81 -0.87
N TYR A 128 1.95 -8.12 0.06
CA TYR A 128 1.26 -7.42 1.15
C TYR A 128 0.32 -6.32 0.66
N ALA A 129 0.71 -5.57 -0.38
CA ALA A 129 -0.17 -4.58 -0.99
C ALA A 129 -1.42 -5.23 -1.61
N PHE A 130 -1.25 -6.36 -2.27
CA PHE A 130 -2.35 -7.15 -2.84
C PHE A 130 -3.28 -7.70 -1.76
N GLU A 131 -2.73 -8.26 -0.68
CA GLU A 131 -3.51 -8.74 0.47
C GLU A 131 -4.33 -7.61 1.09
N ALA A 132 -3.72 -6.44 1.33
CA ALA A 132 -4.41 -5.28 1.88
C ALA A 132 -5.59 -4.81 0.99
N VAL A 133 -5.42 -4.79 -0.33
CA VAL A 133 -6.48 -4.42 -1.29
C VAL A 133 -7.61 -5.44 -1.29
N ILE A 134 -7.31 -6.74 -1.24
CA ILE A 134 -8.36 -7.77 -1.22
C ILE A 134 -9.11 -7.77 0.09
N ILE A 135 -8.41 -7.72 1.23
CA ILE A 135 -9.03 -7.60 2.54
C ILE A 135 -9.94 -6.37 2.55
N GLY A 136 -9.45 -5.24 2.03
CA GLY A 136 -10.20 -3.99 1.96
C GLY A 136 -11.42 -4.03 1.04
N GLY A 137 -11.31 -4.73 -0.09
CA GLY A 137 -12.27 -4.75 -1.17
C GLY A 137 -11.81 -3.92 -2.38
N MET A 138 -11.89 -4.52 -3.56
CA MET A 138 -11.45 -3.87 -4.81
C MET A 138 -12.25 -2.59 -5.08
N GLY A 139 -11.55 -1.51 -5.42
CA GLY A 139 -12.14 -0.23 -5.79
C GLY A 139 -12.54 0.69 -4.63
N SER A 140 -12.23 0.32 -3.38
CA SER A 140 -12.47 1.16 -2.19
C SER A 140 -11.15 1.60 -1.57
N PHE A 141 -10.80 2.90 -1.67
CA PHE A 141 -9.58 3.43 -1.06
C PHE A 141 -9.60 3.33 0.47
N TYR A 142 -10.74 3.65 1.10
CA TYR A 142 -10.94 3.46 2.53
C TYR A 142 -10.89 1.98 2.92
N GLY A 143 -11.44 1.11 2.07
CA GLY A 143 -11.36 -0.33 2.25
C GLY A 143 -9.92 -0.79 2.30
N THR A 144 -9.11 -0.44 1.29
CA THR A 144 -7.68 -0.80 1.24
C THR A 144 -6.90 -0.30 2.46
N LEU A 145 -7.17 0.92 2.94
CA LEU A 145 -6.55 1.44 4.16
C LEU A 145 -6.90 0.57 5.38
N ALA A 146 -8.18 0.26 5.57
CA ALA A 146 -8.64 -0.61 6.65
C ALA A 146 -8.09 -2.04 6.52
N GLY A 147 -7.98 -2.57 5.30
CA GLY A 147 -7.41 -3.87 5.01
C GLY A 147 -5.92 -3.95 5.34
N GLY A 148 -5.16 -2.91 4.99
CA GLY A 148 -3.75 -2.77 5.38
C GLY A 148 -3.56 -2.65 6.89
N MET A 149 -4.45 -1.94 7.59
CA MET A 149 -4.45 -1.90 9.06
C MET A 149 -4.71 -3.28 9.67
N LEU A 150 -5.72 -4.01 9.16
CA LEU A 150 -6.03 -5.35 9.64
C LEU A 150 -4.85 -6.30 9.41
N LEU A 151 -4.24 -6.25 8.23
CA LEU A 151 -3.05 -7.03 7.91
C LEU A 151 -1.91 -6.70 8.87
N GLY A 152 -1.60 -5.43 9.08
CA GLY A 152 -0.54 -5.02 10.01
C GLY A 152 -0.81 -5.43 11.47
N VAL A 153 -2.05 -5.31 11.94
CA VAL A 153 -2.42 -5.72 13.31
C VAL A 153 -2.32 -7.24 13.48
N THR A 154 -2.77 -8.02 12.49
CA THR A 154 -2.68 -9.49 12.56
C THR A 154 -1.24 -9.98 12.51
N GLN A 155 -0.37 -9.30 11.74
CA GLN A 155 1.07 -9.55 11.75
C GLN A 155 1.70 -9.20 13.11
N ASP A 156 1.38 -8.03 13.68
CA ASP A 156 1.91 -7.61 15.00
C ASP A 156 1.52 -8.59 16.11
N ILE A 157 0.29 -9.09 16.10
CA ILE A 157 -0.16 -10.14 17.04
C ILE A 157 0.68 -11.40 16.88
N GLY A 158 0.95 -11.84 15.63
CA GLY A 158 1.79 -13.00 15.36
C GLY A 158 3.22 -12.81 15.88
N PHE A 159 3.84 -11.66 15.61
CA PHE A 159 5.20 -11.34 16.08
C PHE A 159 5.34 -11.34 17.61
N ARG A 160 4.27 -11.06 18.36
CA ARG A 160 4.27 -11.12 19.83
C ARG A 160 4.22 -12.55 20.38
N ILE A 161 3.69 -13.50 19.60
CA ILE A 161 3.66 -14.91 19.97
C ILE A 161 5.02 -15.53 19.66
N ASP A 162 5.49 -15.35 18.42
CA ASP A 162 6.78 -15.83 17.95
C ASP A 162 7.28 -14.96 16.77
N PRO A 163 8.58 -14.63 16.70
CA PRO A 163 9.12 -13.79 15.63
C PRO A 163 8.87 -14.31 14.20
N GLY A 164 8.73 -15.62 14.00
CA GLY A 164 8.44 -16.22 12.69
C GLY A 164 6.96 -16.21 12.31
N TRP A 165 6.06 -15.93 13.27
CA TRP A 165 4.62 -16.08 13.06
C TRP A 165 3.95 -14.87 12.42
N GLY A 166 4.50 -13.66 12.53
CA GLY A 166 3.83 -12.45 12.05
C GLY A 166 3.46 -12.51 10.57
N ILE A 167 4.38 -12.93 9.71
CA ILE A 167 4.09 -13.12 8.27
C ILE A 167 2.96 -14.13 8.09
N TRP A 168 3.05 -15.26 8.80
CA TRP A 168 2.09 -16.36 8.70
C TRP A 168 0.67 -15.94 9.12
N THR A 169 0.53 -15.22 10.22
CA THR A 169 -0.78 -14.76 10.73
C THR A 169 -1.43 -13.75 9.79
N GLY A 170 -0.64 -12.90 9.14
CA GLY A 170 -1.15 -11.98 8.10
C GLY A 170 -1.74 -12.72 6.90
N HIS A 171 -1.03 -13.71 6.35
CA HIS A 171 -1.50 -14.51 5.22
C HIS A 171 -2.73 -15.34 5.59
N VAL A 172 -2.78 -15.90 6.79
CA VAL A 172 -3.97 -16.61 7.30
C VAL A 172 -5.16 -15.67 7.42
N ALA A 173 -4.97 -14.44 7.90
CA ALA A 173 -6.04 -13.45 7.97
C ALA A 173 -6.55 -13.08 6.57
N PHE A 174 -5.65 -12.90 5.60
CA PHE A 174 -5.99 -12.70 4.19
C PHE A 174 -6.83 -13.86 3.62
N LEU A 175 -6.37 -15.11 3.79
CA LEU A 175 -7.09 -16.30 3.33
C LEU A 175 -8.45 -16.45 4.02
N ALA A 176 -8.53 -16.20 5.32
CA ALA A 176 -9.80 -16.20 6.05
C ALA A 176 -10.76 -15.15 5.48
N MET A 177 -10.26 -13.95 5.15
CA MET A 177 -11.06 -12.91 4.51
C MET A 177 -11.61 -13.40 3.16
N LEU A 178 -10.77 -14.00 2.32
CA LEU A 178 -11.19 -14.56 1.04
C LEU A 178 -12.32 -15.60 1.18
N ILE A 179 -12.23 -16.47 2.20
CA ILE A 179 -13.24 -17.53 2.44
C ILE A 179 -14.55 -16.92 2.94
N PHE A 180 -14.50 -16.03 3.93
CA PHE A 180 -15.69 -15.56 4.62
C PHE A 180 -16.32 -14.30 4.01
N ARG A 181 -15.53 -13.49 3.29
CA ARG A 181 -15.96 -12.22 2.69
C ARG A 181 -15.24 -11.94 1.37
N PRO A 182 -15.47 -12.73 0.30
CA PRO A 182 -14.73 -12.62 -0.97
C PRO A 182 -14.74 -11.23 -1.65
N ASN A 183 -15.70 -10.35 -1.29
CA ASN A 183 -15.81 -8.99 -1.82
C ASN A 183 -15.05 -7.93 -0.99
N GLY A 184 -14.38 -8.32 0.10
CA GLY A 184 -13.68 -7.41 1.01
C GLY A 184 -14.54 -6.82 2.12
N LEU A 185 -13.92 -6.01 2.98
CA LEU A 185 -14.58 -5.30 4.07
C LEU A 185 -15.53 -4.21 3.57
N PHE A 186 -15.15 -3.50 2.51
CA PHE A 186 -15.89 -2.36 1.96
C PHE A 186 -16.03 -2.50 0.43
N PRO A 187 -16.89 -3.42 -0.05
CA PRO A 187 -17.12 -3.57 -1.48
C PRO A 187 -17.71 -2.28 -2.08
N ARG A 188 -17.25 -1.92 -3.29
CA ARG A 188 -17.84 -0.82 -4.04
C ARG A 188 -19.25 -1.23 -4.46
N THR A 189 -20.27 -0.68 -3.81
CA THR A 189 -21.66 -0.80 -4.28
C THR A 189 -21.77 -0.10 -5.62
N ARG A 190 -22.23 -0.84 -6.64
CA ARG A 190 -22.57 -0.29 -7.96
C ARG A 190 -23.71 0.72 -7.85
#